data_AF-G2G8T3-F1
#
_entry.id   AF-G2G8T3-F1
#
_cell.length_a   1.000
_cell.length_b   1.000
_cell.length_c   1.000
_cell.angle_alpha   90.00
_cell.angle_beta   90.00
_cell.angle_gamma   90.00
#
_symmetry.space_group_name_H-M   'P 1'
#
loop_
_entity.id
_entity.type
_entity.pdbx_description
1 polymer ?
#
loop_
_entity_poly.entity_id
_entity_poly.type
_entity_poly.pdbx_seq_one_letter_code
_entity_poly.pdbx_strand_id
1 'polypeptide(L)'
;MSRPLQHRLHSRLELAAQILDLPLTRHQLERLAVELTPAVKAFLAEQADSDAETVPVRCAVIGPATDEEAGVQTTTYAQCTSRIGLDVDLDSPAARLAEQYRMRQPDVIATDVPSATYLGLTVRPQSLNAWRWWVDKLGIATDKVTVQGDAAYAVGVVGDVAVQVQAYGVPALLTDRGTARLMGLLAETSPVPT
;
A
#
# COMPACT_ATOMS: atom_id res chain seq x y z
N MET A 1 -3.06 33.23 -0.97
CA MET A 1 -3.04 32.04 -0.08
C MET A 1 -4.16 31.10 -0.50
N SER A 2 -3.90 29.79 -0.67
CA SER A 2 -4.93 28.85 -1.14
C SER A 2 -5.83 28.42 0.02
N ARG A 3 -6.85 29.24 0.33
CA ARG A 3 -7.92 28.94 1.29
C ARG A 3 -8.49 27.51 1.16
N PRO A 4 -8.73 26.94 -0.04
CA PRO A 4 -9.25 25.58 -0.14
C PRO A 4 -8.28 24.51 0.38
N LEU A 5 -6.97 24.72 0.26
CA LEU A 5 -5.96 23.78 0.77
C LEU A 5 -5.88 23.80 2.30
N GLN A 6 -6.01 24.99 2.90
CA GLN A 6 -6.12 25.17 4.35
C GLN A 6 -7.35 24.46 4.93
N HIS A 7 -8.51 24.62 4.30
CA HIS A 7 -9.73 23.92 4.72
C HIS A 7 -9.57 22.40 4.65
N ARG A 8 -8.94 21.89 3.58
CA ARG A 8 -8.72 20.45 3.42
C ARG A 8 -7.75 19.87 4.45
N LEU A 9 -6.70 20.61 4.80
CA LEU A 9 -5.77 20.24 5.86
C LEU A 9 -6.44 20.28 7.24
N HIS A 10 -7.24 21.31 7.52
CA HIS A 10 -7.97 21.43 8.76
C HIS A 10 -8.90 20.23 8.99
N SER A 11 -9.73 19.88 8.01
CA SER A 11 -10.63 18.71 8.11
C SER A 11 -9.88 17.38 8.27
N ARG A 12 -8.70 17.25 7.69
CA ARG A 12 -7.86 16.04 7.84
C ARG A 12 -7.20 15.95 9.22
N LEU A 13 -6.74 17.08 9.75
CA LEU A 13 -6.14 17.16 11.09
C LEU A 13 -7.18 16.93 12.18
N GLU A 14 -8.40 17.45 12.00
CA GLU A 14 -9.53 17.21 12.90
C GLU A 14 -9.89 15.71 12.96
N LEU A 15 -9.97 15.05 11.80
CA LEU A 15 -10.25 13.62 11.71
C LEU A 15 -9.12 12.79 12.35
N ALA A 16 -7.85 13.17 12.10
CA ALA A 16 -6.70 12.51 12.73
C ALA A 16 -6.66 12.68 14.25
N ALA A 17 -7.02 13.86 14.76
CA ALA A 17 -7.10 14.13 16.19
C ALA A 17 -8.20 13.30 16.87
N GLN A 18 -9.35 13.11 16.21
CA GLN A 18 -10.43 12.26 16.71
C GLN A 18 -10.06 10.77 16.71
N ILE A 19 -9.37 10.29 15.66
CA ILE A 19 -8.93 8.88 15.60
C ILE A 19 -7.88 8.57 16.68
N LEU A 20 -6.99 9.52 16.95
CA LEU A 20 -5.87 9.35 17.88
C LEU A 20 -6.20 9.82 19.31
N ASP A 21 -7.45 10.21 19.55
CA ASP A 21 -7.95 10.78 20.82
C ASP A 21 -7.03 11.86 21.40
N LEU A 22 -6.49 12.71 20.52
CA LEU A 22 -5.56 13.77 20.91
C LEU A 22 -6.35 14.93 21.52
N PRO A 23 -5.93 15.48 22.68
CA PRO A 23 -6.62 16.58 23.34
C PRO A 23 -6.30 17.93 22.67
N LEU A 24 -6.56 18.02 21.37
CA LEU A 24 -6.32 19.21 20.56
C LEU A 24 -7.60 20.02 20.44
N THR A 25 -7.51 21.28 20.82
CA THR A 25 -8.60 22.24 20.65
C THR A 25 -8.74 22.67 19.19
N ARG A 26 -9.94 23.08 18.80
CA ARG A 26 -10.23 23.61 17.45
C ARG A 26 -9.27 24.73 17.03
N HIS A 27 -8.94 25.63 17.95
CA HIS A 27 -8.00 26.72 17.72
C HIS A 27 -6.57 26.23 17.44
N GLN A 28 -6.13 25.16 18.14
CA GLN A 28 -4.84 24.53 17.87
C GLN A 28 -4.82 23.85 16.50
N LEU A 29 -5.91 23.20 16.09
CA LEU A 29 -6.05 22.60 14.76
C LEU A 29 -6.04 23.64 13.63
N GLU A 30 -6.70 24.78 13.81
CA GLU A 30 -6.68 25.89 12.85
C GLU A 30 -5.26 26.46 12.71
N ARG A 31 -4.57 26.67 13.83
CA ARG A 31 -3.18 27.15 13.81
C ARG A 31 -2.24 26.16 13.14
N LEU A 32 -2.37 24.87 13.43
CA LEU A 32 -1.58 23.81 12.81
C LEU A 32 -1.84 23.71 11.29
N ALA A 33 -3.09 23.85 10.85
CA ALA A 33 -3.43 23.86 9.44
C ALA A 33 -2.80 25.06 8.71
N VAL A 34 -2.76 26.23 9.33
CA VAL A 34 -2.11 27.43 8.77
C VAL A 34 -0.60 27.26 8.69
N GLU A 35 0.05 26.75 9.75
CA GLU A 35 1.50 26.53 9.82
C GLU A 35 1.99 25.43 8.87
N LEU A 36 1.20 24.37 8.66
CA LEU A 36 1.56 23.26 7.76
C LEU A 36 1.26 23.56 6.29
N THR A 37 0.37 24.51 5.99
CA THR A 37 -0.01 24.84 4.61
C THR A 37 1.18 25.21 3.70
N PRO A 38 2.15 26.05 4.10
CA PRO A 38 3.31 26.38 3.29
C PRO A 38 4.19 25.15 3.00
N ALA A 39 4.44 24.32 4.02
CA ALA A 39 5.25 23.11 3.88
C ALA A 39 4.59 22.07 2.97
N VAL A 40 3.28 21.85 3.13
CA VAL A 40 2.50 20.96 2.25
C VAL A 40 2.43 21.52 0.83
N LYS A 41 2.32 22.84 0.66
CA LYS A 41 2.33 23.47 -0.67
C LYS A 41 3.69 23.36 -1.34
N ALA A 42 4.79 23.51 -0.60
CA ALA A 42 6.14 23.32 -1.10
C ALA A 42 6.37 21.87 -1.52
N PHE A 43 5.98 20.91 -0.68
CA PHE A 43 6.04 19.49 -1.00
C PHE A 43 5.21 19.12 -2.24
N LEU A 44 4.00 19.66 -2.37
CA LEU A 44 3.16 19.46 -3.56
C LEU A 44 3.72 20.14 -4.82
N ALA A 45 4.44 21.25 -4.67
CA ALA A 45 5.13 21.91 -5.79
C ALA A 45 6.38 21.12 -6.23
N GLU A 46 7.14 20.59 -5.28
CA GLU A 46 8.28 19.68 -5.54
C GLU A 46 7.82 18.36 -6.20
N GLN A 47 6.65 17.85 -5.81
CA GLN A 47 6.01 16.73 -6.51
C GLN A 47 5.56 17.10 -7.92
N ALA A 48 4.97 18.28 -8.12
CA ALA A 48 4.53 18.73 -9.44
C ALA A 48 5.70 18.98 -10.41
N ASP A 49 6.86 19.42 -9.93
CA ASP A 49 8.08 19.52 -10.73
C ASP A 49 8.71 18.14 -11.03
N SER A 50 8.49 17.14 -10.16
CA SER A 50 8.85 15.74 -10.46
C SER A 50 7.87 15.07 -11.44
N ASP A 51 6.61 15.51 -11.48
CA ASP A 51 5.58 15.01 -12.39
C ASP A 51 5.69 15.59 -13.82
N ALA A 52 6.46 16.67 -14.02
CA ALA A 52 6.70 17.25 -15.35
C ALA A 52 7.53 16.33 -16.29
N GLU A 53 8.15 15.27 -15.76
CA GLU A 53 8.90 14.26 -16.54
C GLU A 53 8.17 12.90 -16.62
N THR A 54 6.90 12.82 -16.20
CA THR A 54 6.08 11.61 -16.39
C THR A 54 4.88 11.89 -17.29
N VAL A 55 5.05 11.55 -18.57
CA VAL A 55 3.98 11.58 -19.58
C VAL A 55 2.81 10.72 -19.08
N PRO A 56 1.57 11.25 -19.01
CA PRO A 56 0.41 10.45 -18.63
C PRO A 56 0.11 9.44 -19.75
N VAL A 57 0.43 8.16 -19.52
CA VAL A 57 0.13 7.10 -20.48
C VAL A 57 -1.39 6.88 -20.50
N ARG A 58 -2.05 7.30 -21.58
CA ARG A 58 -3.38 6.79 -21.95
C ARG A 58 -3.23 5.33 -22.35
N CYS A 59 -3.57 4.39 -21.47
CA CYS A 59 -3.41 2.97 -21.71
C CYS A 59 -4.70 2.32 -22.26
N ALA A 60 -4.54 1.60 -23.38
CA ALA A 60 -5.53 0.74 -24.00
C ALA A 60 -5.68 -0.58 -23.22
N VAL A 61 -6.92 -1.08 -23.15
CA VAL A 61 -7.27 -2.39 -22.58
C VAL A 61 -6.80 -3.49 -23.54
N ILE A 62 -5.96 -4.41 -23.07
CA ILE A 62 -5.63 -5.64 -23.80
C ILE A 62 -6.52 -6.75 -23.22
N GLY A 63 -7.27 -7.45 -24.07
CA GLY A 63 -8.23 -8.47 -23.68
C GLY A 63 -7.61 -9.64 -22.90
N PRO A 64 -8.42 -10.42 -22.16
CA PRO A 64 -7.95 -11.55 -21.35
C PRO A 64 -7.27 -12.61 -22.22
N ALA A 65 -6.17 -13.18 -21.72
CA ALA A 65 -5.52 -14.35 -22.30
C ALA A 65 -5.77 -15.55 -21.36
N THR A 66 -6.32 -16.63 -21.91
CA THR A 66 -6.55 -17.88 -21.19
C THR A 66 -5.34 -18.78 -21.39
N ASP A 67 -4.71 -19.21 -20.31
CA ASP A 67 -3.71 -20.28 -20.33
C ASP A 67 -4.41 -21.56 -19.86
N GLU A 68 -5.05 -22.25 -20.79
CA GLU A 68 -5.85 -23.46 -20.51
C GLU A 68 -4.99 -24.61 -19.96
N GLU A 69 -3.70 -24.70 -20.31
CA GLU A 69 -2.77 -25.68 -19.74
C GLU A 69 -2.43 -25.40 -18.28
N ALA A 70 -2.42 -24.12 -17.87
CA ALA A 70 -2.18 -23.71 -16.50
C ALA A 70 -3.46 -23.64 -15.64
N GLY A 71 -4.64 -23.73 -16.26
CA GLY A 71 -5.92 -23.62 -15.55
C GLY A 71 -6.21 -22.22 -14.99
N VAL A 72 -5.69 -21.16 -15.61
CA VAL A 72 -5.76 -19.77 -15.10
C VAL A 72 -6.21 -18.79 -16.17
N GLN A 73 -7.12 -17.88 -15.79
CA GLN A 73 -7.46 -16.70 -16.58
C GLN A 73 -6.55 -15.54 -16.20
N THR A 74 -5.80 -14.99 -17.17
CA THR A 74 -4.93 -13.82 -16.97
C THR A 74 -5.53 -12.59 -17.63
N THR A 75 -5.66 -11.49 -16.88
CA THR A 75 -6.10 -10.20 -17.40
C THR A 75 -5.16 -9.09 -16.94
N THR A 76 -4.68 -8.27 -17.88
CA THR A 76 -3.74 -7.18 -17.57
C THR A 76 -4.46 -5.83 -17.63
N TYR A 77 -4.41 -5.09 -16.52
CA TYR A 77 -5.03 -3.77 -16.38
C TYR A 77 -3.96 -2.75 -15.99
N ALA A 78 -3.69 -1.75 -16.83
CA ALA A 78 -2.89 -0.58 -16.44
C ALA A 78 -1.65 -0.90 -15.58
N GLN A 79 -0.81 -1.84 -16.04
CA GLN A 79 0.41 -2.34 -15.37
C GLN A 79 0.21 -3.30 -14.18
N CYS A 80 -1.04 -3.62 -13.83
CA CYS A 80 -1.40 -4.69 -12.92
C CYS A 80 -1.75 -5.98 -13.67
N THR A 81 -1.08 -7.08 -13.34
CA THR A 81 -1.43 -8.41 -13.87
C THR A 81 -2.36 -9.14 -12.91
N SER A 82 -3.56 -9.49 -13.35
CA SER A 82 -4.53 -10.26 -12.59
C SER A 82 -4.55 -11.70 -13.09
N ARG A 83 -4.41 -12.66 -12.18
CA ARG A 83 -4.51 -14.10 -12.45
C ARG A 83 -5.58 -14.68 -11.54
N ILE A 84 -6.53 -15.42 -12.09
CA ILE A 84 -7.59 -16.10 -11.34
C ILE A 84 -7.71 -17.52 -11.87
N GLY A 85 -7.69 -18.53 -11.00
CA GLY A 85 -7.90 -19.93 -11.39
C GLY A 85 -9.27 -20.11 -12.05
N LEU A 86 -9.35 -20.95 -13.09
CA LEU A 86 -10.61 -21.17 -13.84
C LEU A 86 -11.71 -21.78 -12.97
N ASP A 87 -11.34 -22.53 -11.93
CA ASP A 87 -12.27 -23.13 -10.97
C ASP A 87 -12.69 -22.17 -9.84
N VAL A 88 -12.23 -20.92 -9.87
CA VAL A 88 -12.53 -19.93 -8.83
C VAL A 88 -13.70 -19.05 -9.27
N ASP A 89 -14.73 -18.98 -8.42
CA ASP A 89 -15.82 -18.03 -8.60
C ASP A 89 -15.31 -16.58 -8.50
N LEU A 90 -15.67 -15.75 -9.48
CA LEU A 90 -15.31 -14.32 -9.51
C LEU A 90 -15.93 -13.54 -8.34
N ASP A 91 -17.03 -14.03 -7.76
CA ASP A 91 -17.64 -13.47 -6.56
C ASP A 91 -17.07 -14.03 -5.25
N SER A 92 -16.07 -14.93 -5.34
CA SER A 92 -15.41 -15.48 -4.16
C SER A 92 -14.73 -14.39 -3.31
N PRO A 93 -14.56 -14.63 -1.99
CA PRO A 93 -13.92 -13.67 -1.10
C PRO A 93 -12.55 -13.19 -1.59
N ALA A 94 -11.70 -14.09 -2.08
CA ALA A 94 -10.38 -13.74 -2.59
C ALA A 94 -10.45 -12.94 -3.92
N ALA A 95 -11.35 -13.29 -4.84
CA ALA A 95 -11.53 -12.56 -6.09
C ALA A 95 -12.04 -11.13 -5.87
N ARG A 96 -13.03 -10.94 -4.97
CA ARG A 96 -13.53 -9.62 -4.59
C ARG A 96 -12.46 -8.78 -3.88
N LEU A 97 -11.65 -9.40 -3.03
CA LEU A 97 -10.54 -8.73 -2.36
C LEU A 97 -9.46 -8.28 -3.36
N ALA A 98 -9.10 -9.16 -4.31
CA ALA A 98 -8.18 -8.85 -5.39
C ALA A 98 -8.66 -7.67 -6.23
N GLU A 99 -9.93 -7.67 -6.64
CA GLU A 99 -10.55 -6.56 -7.36
C GLU A 99 -10.51 -5.26 -6.56
N GLN A 100 -10.87 -5.31 -5.28
CA GLN A 100 -10.86 -4.14 -4.41
C GLN A 100 -9.47 -3.51 -4.31
N TYR A 101 -8.43 -4.32 -4.13
CA TYR A 101 -7.06 -3.83 -4.07
C TYR A 101 -6.60 -3.28 -5.41
N ARG A 102 -6.85 -4.00 -6.51
CA ARG A 102 -6.52 -3.54 -7.87
C ARG A 102 -7.17 -2.19 -8.21
N MET A 103 -8.42 -1.94 -7.78
CA MET A 103 -9.13 -0.70 -8.10
C MET A 103 -8.75 0.49 -7.20
N ARG A 104 -8.32 0.23 -5.95
CA ARG A 104 -8.16 1.29 -4.93
C ARG A 104 -6.71 1.57 -4.55
N GLN A 105 -5.80 0.66 -4.85
CA GLN A 105 -4.42 0.73 -4.40
C GLN A 105 -3.48 0.83 -5.61
N PRO A 106 -2.84 2.00 -5.84
CA PRO A 106 -2.01 2.24 -7.01
C PRO A 106 -0.66 1.51 -6.97
N ASP A 107 -0.26 1.00 -5.82
CA ASP A 107 0.96 0.25 -5.61
C ASP A 107 0.82 -1.25 -5.90
N VAL A 108 -0.39 -1.74 -6.21
CA VAL A 108 -0.63 -3.12 -6.61
C VAL A 108 -0.24 -3.32 -8.06
N ILE A 109 0.70 -4.25 -8.29
CA ILE A 109 1.24 -4.57 -9.61
C ILE A 109 0.85 -5.98 -10.08
N ALA A 110 0.46 -6.87 -9.17
CA ALA A 110 -0.17 -8.12 -9.56
C ALA A 110 -1.07 -8.68 -8.44
N THR A 111 -2.09 -9.43 -8.85
CA THR A 111 -2.94 -10.23 -7.98
C THR A 111 -3.09 -11.63 -8.57
N ASP A 112 -2.93 -12.65 -7.76
CA ASP A 112 -3.07 -14.05 -8.13
C ASP A 112 -4.06 -14.76 -7.19
N VAL A 113 -5.12 -15.34 -7.75
CA VAL A 113 -6.21 -15.96 -6.99
C VAL A 113 -6.29 -17.44 -7.35
N PRO A 114 -5.49 -18.31 -6.71
CA PRO A 114 -5.50 -19.74 -6.97
C PRO A 114 -6.68 -20.46 -6.29
N SER A 115 -7.34 -19.86 -5.30
CA SER A 115 -8.53 -20.44 -4.65
C SER A 115 -9.45 -19.35 -4.08
N ALA A 116 -10.68 -19.71 -3.71
CA ALA A 116 -11.68 -18.80 -3.16
C ALA A 116 -11.24 -18.06 -1.87
N THR A 117 -10.25 -18.59 -1.15
CA THR A 117 -9.78 -18.08 0.15
C THR A 117 -8.28 -17.75 0.17
N TYR A 118 -7.61 -17.72 -0.99
CA TYR A 118 -6.20 -17.41 -1.08
C TYR A 118 -5.92 -16.33 -2.12
N LEU A 119 -5.10 -15.35 -1.74
CA LEU A 119 -4.66 -14.26 -2.60
C LEU A 119 -3.14 -14.13 -2.55
N GLY A 120 -2.47 -14.34 -3.67
CA GLY A 120 -1.14 -13.82 -3.94
C GLY A 120 -1.24 -12.34 -4.33
N LEU A 121 -0.50 -11.48 -3.63
CA LEU A 121 -0.52 -10.05 -3.84
C LEU A 121 0.90 -9.54 -4.08
N THR A 122 1.12 -8.88 -5.21
CA THR A 122 2.40 -8.24 -5.51
C THR A 122 2.24 -6.73 -5.48
N VAL A 123 3.06 -6.06 -4.67
CA VAL A 123 3.02 -4.60 -4.47
C VAL A 123 4.39 -3.95 -4.68
N ARG A 124 4.38 -2.66 -5.03
CA ARG A 124 5.57 -1.80 -5.11
C ARG A 124 5.34 -0.51 -4.31
N PRO A 125 5.43 -0.57 -2.97
CA PRO A 125 5.26 0.60 -2.13
C PRO A 125 6.34 1.65 -2.46
N GLN A 126 5.93 2.90 -2.62
CA GLN A 126 6.83 4.02 -2.92
C GLN A 126 7.44 4.68 -1.66
N SER A 127 6.99 4.26 -0.47
CA SER A 127 7.46 4.82 0.80
C SER A 127 7.31 3.81 1.94
N LEU A 128 8.05 4.03 3.03
CA LEU A 128 7.91 3.25 4.26
C LEU A 128 6.49 3.31 4.85
N ASN A 129 5.80 4.44 4.72
CA ASN A 129 4.41 4.58 5.19
C ASN A 129 3.44 3.72 4.37
N ALA A 130 3.65 3.64 3.05
CA ALA A 130 2.86 2.76 2.19
C ALA A 130 3.12 1.28 2.56
N TRP A 131 4.38 0.92 2.81
CA TRP A 131 4.71 -0.42 3.30
C TRP A 131 4.06 -0.73 4.65
N ARG A 132 4.15 0.20 5.62
CA ARG A 132 3.51 0.03 6.93
C ARG A 132 2.00 -0.15 6.81
N TRP A 133 1.37 0.62 5.94
CA TRP A 133 -0.06 0.49 5.67
C TRP A 133 -0.42 -0.93 5.22
N TRP A 134 0.37 -1.56 4.36
CA TRP A 134 0.16 -2.96 3.96
C TRP A 134 0.33 -3.94 5.12
N VAL A 135 1.38 -3.78 5.92
CA VAL A 135 1.63 -4.62 7.09
C VAL A 135 0.44 -4.55 8.06
N ASP A 136 -0.01 -3.34 8.39
CA ASP A 136 -1.17 -3.12 9.28
C ASP A 136 -2.46 -3.65 8.65
N LYS A 137 -2.68 -3.36 7.35
CA LYS A 137 -3.91 -3.71 6.64
C LYS A 137 -4.12 -5.21 6.53
N LEU A 138 -3.02 -5.97 6.37
CA LEU A 138 -3.03 -7.41 6.23
C LEU A 138 -2.86 -8.14 7.57
N GLY A 139 -2.73 -7.42 8.69
CA GLY A 139 -2.49 -8.01 10.00
C GLY A 139 -1.18 -8.80 10.06
N ILE A 140 -0.17 -8.39 9.30
CA ILE A 140 1.13 -9.07 9.23
C ILE A 140 1.92 -8.72 10.49
N ALA A 141 2.32 -9.75 11.24
CA ALA A 141 3.27 -9.55 12.32
C ALA A 141 4.66 -9.25 11.75
N THR A 142 5.34 -8.24 12.29
CA THR A 142 6.56 -7.69 11.68
C THR A 142 7.78 -8.60 11.83
N ASP A 143 7.71 -9.56 12.74
CA ASP A 143 8.65 -10.70 12.86
C ASP A 143 8.45 -11.78 11.78
N LYS A 144 7.32 -11.75 11.05
CA LYS A 144 7.00 -12.68 9.95
C LYS A 144 7.35 -12.13 8.58
N VAL A 145 7.87 -10.91 8.50
CA VAL A 145 8.37 -10.33 7.25
C VAL A 145 9.76 -10.90 6.97
N THR A 146 9.89 -11.65 5.87
CA THR A 146 11.17 -12.14 5.38
C THR A 146 11.63 -11.29 4.21
N VAL A 147 12.91 -10.90 4.21
CA VAL A 147 13.51 -10.13 3.13
C VAL A 147 14.48 -11.00 2.37
N GLN A 148 14.29 -11.12 1.05
CA GLN A 148 15.17 -11.87 0.16
C GLN A 148 15.43 -11.05 -1.12
N GLY A 149 16.69 -10.66 -1.32
CA GLY A 149 17.08 -9.79 -2.43
C GLY A 149 16.42 -8.41 -2.31
N ASP A 150 15.71 -7.98 -3.36
CA ASP A 150 15.00 -6.71 -3.42
C ASP A 150 13.50 -6.82 -3.05
N ALA A 151 13.06 -7.98 -2.56
CA ALA A 151 11.67 -8.22 -2.21
C ALA A 151 11.52 -8.58 -0.72
N ALA A 152 10.45 -8.06 -0.12
CA ALA A 152 9.93 -8.49 1.17
C ALA A 152 8.73 -9.42 0.96
N TYR A 153 8.67 -10.49 1.74
CA TYR A 153 7.64 -11.51 1.69
C TYR A 153 6.99 -11.62 3.05
N ALA A 154 5.67 -11.76 3.08
CA ALA A 154 4.93 -12.02 4.30
C ALA A 154 3.60 -12.68 3.99
N VAL A 155 2.98 -13.26 5.02
CA VAL A 155 1.63 -13.82 4.95
C VAL A 155 0.79 -13.14 6.01
N GLY A 156 -0.36 -12.63 5.59
CA GLY A 156 -1.37 -12.01 6.44
C GLY A 156 -2.74 -12.62 6.19
N VAL A 157 -3.75 -12.11 6.89
CA VAL A 157 -5.13 -12.57 6.79
C VAL A 157 -6.06 -11.37 6.77
N VAL A 158 -7.03 -11.36 5.84
CA VAL A 158 -8.08 -10.33 5.78
C VAL A 158 -9.43 -11.02 5.74
N GLY A 159 -10.15 -10.97 6.86
CA GLY A 159 -11.35 -11.80 7.05
C GLY A 159 -10.99 -13.28 6.98
N ASP A 160 -11.56 -14.01 6.03
CA ASP A 160 -11.30 -15.44 5.80
C ASP A 160 -10.31 -15.71 4.65
N VAL A 161 -9.66 -14.66 4.12
CA VAL A 161 -8.72 -14.77 2.99
C VAL A 161 -7.30 -14.72 3.50
N ALA A 162 -6.53 -15.78 3.23
CA ALA A 162 -5.08 -15.79 3.42
C ALA A 162 -4.42 -15.00 2.29
N VAL A 163 -3.60 -14.01 2.64
CA VAL A 163 -2.92 -13.12 1.69
C VAL A 163 -1.42 -13.32 1.79
N GLN A 164 -0.81 -13.85 0.73
CA GLN A 164 0.64 -13.86 0.59
C GLN A 164 1.06 -12.59 -0.15
N VAL A 165 1.81 -11.73 0.52
CA VAL A 165 2.32 -10.49 -0.06
C VAL A 165 3.77 -10.62 -0.48
N GLN A 166 4.08 -10.13 -1.67
CA GLN A 166 5.42 -9.90 -2.20
C GLN A 166 5.56 -8.41 -2.52
N ALA A 167 6.47 -7.72 -1.81
CA ALA A 167 6.66 -6.29 -1.94
C ALA A 167 8.07 -5.96 -2.46
N TYR A 168 8.15 -5.37 -3.66
CA TYR A 168 9.41 -4.98 -4.29
C TYR A 168 9.90 -3.61 -3.81
N GLY A 169 11.22 -3.43 -3.72
CA GLY A 169 11.87 -2.16 -3.36
C GLY A 169 11.83 -1.83 -1.86
N VAL A 170 11.17 -2.67 -1.05
CA VAL A 170 11.11 -2.51 0.42
C VAL A 170 12.48 -2.52 1.08
N PRO A 171 13.46 -3.36 0.69
CA PRO A 171 14.78 -3.36 1.34
C PRO A 171 15.51 -2.02 1.22
N ALA A 172 15.39 -1.32 0.09
CA ALA A 172 15.94 0.01 -0.10
C ALA A 172 15.24 1.08 0.77
N LEU A 173 13.96 0.88 1.08
CA LEU A 173 13.22 1.74 2.00
C LEU A 173 13.66 1.51 3.47
N LEU A 174 14.10 0.29 3.81
CA LEU A 174 14.54 -0.12 5.15
C LEU A 174 16.02 0.20 5.45
N THR A 175 16.70 0.96 4.59
CA THR A 175 18.14 1.25 4.71
C THR A 175 18.49 1.97 6.02
N ASP A 176 17.59 2.81 6.53
CA ASP A 176 17.64 3.26 7.92
C ASP A 176 16.92 2.26 8.83
N ARG A 177 17.65 1.21 9.21
CA ARG A 177 17.16 0.16 10.12
C ARG A 177 16.73 0.70 11.49
N GLY A 178 17.27 1.84 11.93
CA GLY A 178 16.88 2.49 13.19
C GLY A 178 15.47 3.07 13.10
N THR A 179 15.20 3.81 12.02
CA THR A 179 13.86 4.35 11.73
C THR A 179 12.85 3.24 11.43
N ALA A 180 13.26 2.18 10.71
CA ALA A 180 12.40 1.03 10.46
C ALA A 180 12.00 0.30 11.76
N ARG A 181 12.92 0.15 12.72
CA ARG A 181 12.65 -0.45 14.03
C ARG A 181 11.75 0.44 14.90
N LEU A 182 12.03 1.73 14.97
CA LEU A 182 11.19 2.69 15.71
C LEU A 182 9.75 2.76 15.16
N MET A 183 9.55 2.46 13.88
CA MET A 183 8.23 2.39 13.24
C MET A 183 7.58 1.01 13.30
N GLY A 184 8.19 0.05 14.01
CA GLY A 184 7.66 -1.30 14.20
C GLY A 184 7.78 -2.20 12.97
N LEU A 185 8.52 -1.82 11.93
CA LEU A 185 8.58 -2.50 10.63
C LEU A 185 9.57 -3.69 10.60
N LEU A 186 10.36 -3.87 11.65
CA LEU A 186 11.33 -4.95 11.85
C LEU A 186 11.30 -5.38 13.32
N ALA A 187 11.48 -6.66 13.59
CA ALA A 187 11.62 -7.17 14.96
C ALA A 187 12.84 -6.55 15.69
N GLU A 188 12.70 -6.31 17.00
CA GLU A 188 13.84 -6.02 17.87
C GLU A 188 14.78 -7.22 17.89
N THR A 189 15.99 -7.08 17.35
CA THR A 189 17.02 -8.09 17.56
C THR A 189 17.44 -8.02 19.02
N SER A 190 16.94 -8.94 19.84
CA SER A 190 17.53 -9.19 21.17
C SER A 190 19.03 -9.49 21.00
N PRO A 191 19.91 -8.90 21.82
CA PRO A 191 21.32 -9.21 21.78
C PRO A 191 21.53 -10.70 22.11
N VAL A 192 22.28 -11.39 21.26
CA VAL A 192 22.74 -12.76 21.51
C VAL A 192 23.59 -12.73 22.79
N PRO A 193 23.24 -13.49 23.84
CA PRO A 193 24.13 -13.63 24.98
C PRO A 193 25.38 -14.42 24.53
N THR A 194 26.54 -13.78 24.68
CA THR A 194 27.88 -14.38 24.56
C THR A 194 28.12 -15.48 25.57
#